data_AF-A0A9E2NEH4-F1
#
_entry.id   AF-A0A9E2NEH4-F1
#
_cell.length_a   1.000
_cell.length_b   1.000
_cell.length_c   1.000
_cell.angle_alpha   90.00
_cell.angle_beta   90.00
_cell.angle_gamma   90.00
#
_symmetry.space_group_name_H-M   'P 1'
#
loop_
_entity.id
_entity.type
_entity.pdbx_description
1 polymer ?
#
loop_
_entity_poly.entity_id
_entity_poly.type
_entity_poly.pdbx_seq_one_letter_code
_entity_poly.pdbx_strand_id
1 'polypeptide(L)'
;MLLESEKQTLGSVCMVTQCEHLGPQGCTLGAQKPLGCELYPLTYDPQAEVFHFDQACPLMPEYQRQLSDPLSEASAHLARMTARLQAVQATEPGFLHTNFAADSDYFELKPLVPPSPKKKAHR
;
A
#
# COMPACT_ATOMS: atom_id res chain seq x y z
N MET A 1 -5.18 0.50 10.67
CA MET A 1 -4.26 0.09 11.77
C MET A 1 -2.95 0.81 11.64
N LEU A 2 -2.16 0.89 12.72
CA LEU A 2 -0.86 1.57 12.75
C LEU A 2 0.21 0.64 13.33
N LEU A 3 1.45 0.76 12.83
CA LEU A 3 2.64 0.26 13.52
C LEU A 3 2.82 0.93 14.88
N GLU A 4 3.56 0.33 15.80
CA GLU A 4 3.77 0.94 17.12
C GLU A 4 4.50 2.29 17.02
N SER A 5 5.51 2.39 16.15
CA SER A 5 6.19 3.65 15.84
C SER A 5 5.25 4.72 15.24
N GLU A 6 4.26 4.29 14.45
CA GLU A 6 3.26 5.16 13.87
C GLU A 6 2.24 5.62 14.92
N LYS A 7 1.85 4.79 15.88
CA LYS A 7 1.01 5.22 17.01
C LYS A 7 1.69 6.28 17.86
N GLN A 8 2.99 6.15 18.08
CA GLN A 8 3.78 7.14 18.83
C GLN A 8 3.84 8.48 18.10
N THR A 9 3.92 8.46 16.77
CA THR A 9 4.10 9.68 15.96
C THR A 9 2.77 10.33 15.56
N LEU A 10 1.79 9.52 15.15
CA LEU A 10 0.50 9.95 14.61
C LEU A 10 -0.60 9.96 15.67
N GLY A 11 -0.36 9.37 16.85
CA GLY A 11 -1.36 9.20 17.90
C GLY A 11 -2.49 8.26 17.45
N SER A 12 -3.73 8.67 17.71
CA SER A 12 -4.93 7.97 17.24
C SER A 12 -5.42 8.58 15.92
N VAL A 13 -5.55 7.78 14.87
CA VAL A 13 -6.27 8.18 13.64
C VAL A 13 -7.78 8.09 13.91
N CYS A 14 -8.27 8.93 14.81
CA CYS A 14 -9.70 9.15 15.02
C CYS A 14 -10.06 10.46 14.33
N MET A 15 -11.14 10.48 13.53
CA MET A 15 -11.75 11.74 13.11
C MET A 15 -12.23 12.48 14.36
N VAL A 16 -11.42 13.42 14.84
CA VAL A 16 -11.88 14.41 15.81
C VAL A 16 -12.91 15.25 15.07
N THR A 17 -14.14 15.31 15.58
CA THR A 17 -15.27 16.03 14.94
C THR A 17 -15.01 17.53 14.71
N GLN A 18 -13.92 18.07 15.27
CA GLN A 18 -13.31 19.35 14.91
C GLN A 18 -11.98 19.11 14.19
N CYS A 19 -12.03 19.02 12.86
CA CYS A 19 -10.83 19.22 12.06
C CYS A 19 -10.59 20.74 11.92
N GLU A 20 -9.73 21.28 12.78
CA GLU A 20 -9.32 22.70 12.76
C GLU A 20 -8.82 23.15 11.37
N HIS A 21 -8.32 22.21 10.56
CA HIS A 21 -7.79 22.45 9.22
C HIS A 21 -8.76 22.12 8.07
N LEU A 22 -9.99 21.68 8.33
CA LEU A 22 -11.05 21.52 7.30
C LEU A 22 -11.94 22.77 7.19
N GLY A 23 -11.32 23.95 7.28
CA GLY A 23 -11.95 25.26 7.03
C GLY A 23 -11.63 25.82 5.63
N PRO A 24 -12.06 27.04 5.30
CA PRO A 24 -11.86 27.65 3.97
C PRO A 24 -10.37 27.88 3.57
N GLN A 25 -9.44 27.72 4.52
CA GLN A 25 -8.00 27.77 4.25
C GLN A 25 -7.46 26.45 3.63
N GLY A 26 -8.24 25.37 3.70
CA GLY A 26 -7.82 24.03 3.30
C GLY A 26 -6.81 23.40 4.28
N CYS A 27 -6.52 22.12 4.07
CA CYS A 27 -5.47 21.41 4.78
C CYS A 27 -4.29 21.12 3.85
N THR A 28 -3.07 21.27 4.36
CA THR A 28 -1.90 20.70 3.70
C THR A 28 -1.80 19.25 4.15
N LEU A 29 -2.04 18.31 3.24
CA LEU A 29 -1.77 16.90 3.49
C LEU A 29 -0.26 16.73 3.71
N GLY A 30 0.12 16.41 4.95
CA GLY A 30 1.50 16.05 5.27
C GLY A 30 1.95 14.80 4.51
N ALA A 31 3.26 14.67 4.28
CA ALA A 31 3.81 13.55 3.54
C ALA A 31 3.72 12.20 4.29
N GLN A 32 3.53 12.22 5.61
CA GLN A 32 3.48 11.03 6.45
C GLN A 32 2.09 10.41 6.41
N LYS A 33 1.99 9.26 5.76
CA LYS A 33 0.83 8.39 5.80
C LYS A 33 1.19 7.11 6.57
N PRO A 34 0.25 6.47 7.27
CA PRO A 34 0.47 5.15 7.83
C PRO A 34 0.90 4.16 6.75
N LEU A 35 1.71 3.16 7.10
CA LEU A 35 2.20 2.13 6.19
C LEU A 35 1.06 1.46 5.42
N GLY A 36 -0.05 1.11 6.09
CA GLY A 36 -1.20 0.52 5.40
C GLY A 36 -1.80 1.44 4.33
N CYS A 37 -1.81 2.76 4.58
CA CYS A 37 -2.28 3.75 3.60
C CYS A 37 -1.27 3.99 2.49
N GLU A 38 0.04 3.91 2.77
CA GLU A 38 1.07 3.96 1.75
C GLU A 38 1.11 2.71 0.88
N LEU A 39 0.69 1.56 1.40
CA LEU A 39 0.69 0.30 0.68
C LEU A 39 -0.37 0.26 -0.43
N TYR A 40 -1.50 0.95 -0.23
CA TYR A 40 -2.58 1.02 -1.20
C TYR A 40 -2.11 1.57 -2.57
N PRO A 41 -2.46 0.93 -3.71
CA PRO A 41 -3.57 -0.01 -3.90
C PRO A 41 -3.22 -1.49 -3.70
N LEU A 42 -2.04 -1.78 -3.16
CA LEU A 42 -1.63 -3.14 -2.86
C LEU A 42 -2.14 -3.58 -1.49
N THR A 43 -2.30 -4.89 -1.35
CA THR A 43 -2.51 -5.58 -0.08
C THR A 43 -1.50 -6.73 -0.03
N TYR A 44 -0.79 -6.88 1.09
CA TYR A 44 0.26 -7.91 1.22
C TYR A 44 -0.23 -9.05 2.10
N ASP A 45 -0.21 -10.28 1.58
CA ASP A 45 -0.47 -11.50 2.33
C ASP A 45 0.84 -12.00 2.95
N PRO A 46 1.02 -11.88 4.28
CA PRO A 46 2.24 -12.34 4.95
C PRO A 46 2.34 -13.86 5.08
N GLN A 47 1.25 -14.61 4.89
CA GLN A 47 1.27 -16.08 4.93
C GLN A 47 1.71 -16.67 3.59
N ALA A 48 1.19 -16.13 2.48
CA ALA A 48 1.56 -16.56 1.14
C ALA A 48 2.76 -15.77 0.55
N GLU A 49 3.18 -14.70 1.22
CA GLU A 49 4.24 -13.78 0.80
C GLU A 49 4.00 -13.14 -0.58
N VAL A 50 2.74 -12.85 -0.89
CA VAL A 50 2.34 -12.29 -2.19
C VAL A 50 1.56 -10.98 -2.04
N PHE A 51 1.62 -10.17 -3.09
CA PHE A 51 0.82 -8.97 -3.21
C PHE A 51 -0.49 -9.26 -3.96
N HIS A 52 -1.53 -8.56 -3.54
CA HIS A 52 -2.83 -8.47 -4.18
C HIS A 52 -3.13 -7.00 -4.50
N PHE A 53 -4.12 -6.77 -5.36
CA PHE A 53 -4.77 -5.50 -5.60
C PHE A 53 -6.17 -5.50 -5.04
N ASP A 54 -6.61 -4.34 -4.55
CA ASP A 54 -8.03 -4.00 -4.51
C ASP A 54 -8.57 -3.92 -5.94
N GLN A 55 -9.46 -4.85 -6.30
CA GLN A 55 -10.08 -4.93 -7.62
C GLN A 55 -10.91 -3.69 -7.97
N ALA A 56 -11.47 -3.00 -6.98
CA ALA A 56 -12.26 -1.80 -7.19
C ALA A 56 -11.39 -0.55 -7.43
N CYS A 57 -10.08 -0.64 -7.23
CA CYS A 57 -9.19 0.49 -7.40
C CYS A 57 -9.13 0.95 -8.87
N PRO A 58 -9.57 2.18 -9.21
CA PRO A 58 -9.56 2.67 -10.59
C PRO A 58 -8.14 2.83 -11.15
N LEU A 59 -7.13 2.88 -10.27
CA LEU A 59 -5.72 2.99 -10.66
C LEU A 59 -5.08 1.63 -10.96
N MET A 60 -5.72 0.51 -10.63
CA MET A 60 -5.14 -0.83 -10.81
C MET A 60 -4.66 -1.09 -12.26
N PRO A 61 -5.44 -0.80 -13.33
CA PRO A 61 -4.99 -1.07 -14.69
C PRO A 61 -3.73 -0.27 -15.08
N GLU A 62 -3.67 0.99 -14.64
CA GLU A 62 -2.53 1.87 -14.91
C GLU A 62 -1.31 1.44 -14.09
N TYR A 63 -1.49 1.10 -12.82
CA TYR A 63 -0.44 0.57 -11.96
C TYR A 63 0.16 -0.71 -12.58
N GLN A 64 -0.68 -1.67 -12.99
CA GLN A 64 -0.24 -2.90 -13.66
C GLN A 64 0.52 -2.62 -14.95
N ARG A 65 0.06 -1.67 -15.76
CA ARG A 65 0.76 -1.25 -16.98
C ARG A 65 2.15 -0.71 -16.67
N GLN A 66 2.27 0.13 -15.64
CA GLN A 66 3.53 0.74 -15.23
C GLN A 66 4.56 -0.26 -14.70
N LEU A 67 4.14 -1.39 -14.13
CA LEU A 67 5.06 -2.45 -13.67
C LEU A 67 5.89 -3.09 -14.81
N SER A 68 5.53 -2.86 -16.07
CA SER A 68 6.35 -3.28 -17.20
C SER A 68 7.61 -2.42 -17.42
N ASP A 69 7.66 -1.24 -16.80
CA ASP A 69 8.81 -0.34 -16.81
C ASP A 69 9.46 -0.30 -15.41
N PRO A 70 10.72 -0.74 -15.25
CA PRO A 70 11.40 -0.74 -13.96
C PRO A 70 11.67 0.67 -13.39
N LEU A 71 11.57 1.72 -14.21
CA LEU A 71 11.76 3.11 -13.78
C LEU A 71 10.43 3.84 -13.48
N SER A 72 9.29 3.15 -13.59
CA SER A 72 7.98 3.73 -13.32
C SER A 72 7.73 3.99 -11.83
N GLU A 73 6.76 4.85 -11.55
CA GLU A 73 6.30 5.11 -10.18
C GLU A 73 5.76 3.84 -9.52
N ALA A 74 5.02 2.99 -10.25
CA ALA A 74 4.52 1.72 -9.73
C ALA A 74 5.65 0.74 -9.35
N SER A 75 6.71 0.64 -10.17
CA SER A 75 7.86 -0.21 -9.87
C SER A 75 8.64 0.31 -8.66
N ALA A 76 8.87 1.62 -8.58
CA ALA A 76 9.50 2.27 -7.44
C ALA A 76 8.66 2.13 -6.15
N HIS A 77 7.34 2.24 -6.27
CA HIS A 77 6.39 2.04 -5.18
C HIS A 77 6.45 0.60 -4.66
N LEU A 78 6.31 -0.40 -5.53
CA LEU A 78 6.36 -1.81 -5.16
C LEU A 78 7.69 -2.16 -4.48
N ALA A 79 8.83 -1.72 -5.03
CA ALA A 79 10.13 -1.96 -4.43
C ALA A 79 10.25 -1.35 -3.03
N ARG A 80 9.81 -0.09 -2.87
CA ARG A 80 9.81 0.59 -1.56
C ARG A 80 8.93 -0.13 -0.54
N MET A 81 7.73 -0.55 -0.94
CA MET A 81 6.80 -1.26 -0.06
C MET A 81 7.34 -2.63 0.32
N THR A 82 7.88 -3.40 -0.62
CA THR A 82 8.53 -4.69 -0.34
C THR A 82 9.63 -4.54 0.72
N ALA A 83 10.52 -3.56 0.57
CA ALA A 83 11.59 -3.32 1.54
C ALA A 83 11.05 -2.94 2.94
N ARG A 84 10.03 -2.08 2.99
CA ARG A 84 9.39 -1.70 4.27
C ARG A 84 8.70 -2.89 4.94
N LEU A 85 7.96 -3.70 4.17
CA LEU A 85 7.25 -4.87 4.68
C LEU A 85 8.22 -5.94 5.18
N GLN A 86 9.36 -6.14 4.52
CA GLN A 86 10.42 -7.03 5.02
C GLN A 86 10.96 -6.58 6.38
N ALA A 87 11.19 -5.27 6.56
CA ALA A 87 11.61 -4.74 7.85
C ALA A 87 10.53 -4.94 8.92
N VAL A 88 9.26 -4.71 8.59
CA VAL A 88 8.13 -4.90 9.50
C VAL A 88 7.90 -6.38 9.82
N GLN A 89 8.07 -7.30 8.88
CA GLN A 89 7.97 -8.74 9.12
C GLN A 89 8.97 -9.20 10.19
N ALA A 90 10.14 -8.58 10.25
CA ALA A 90 11.15 -8.88 11.26
C ALA A 90 10.84 -8.28 12.64
N THR A 91 10.13 -7.15 12.72
CA THR A 91 9.95 -6.39 13.98
C THR A 91 8.53 -6.45 14.54
N GLU A 92 7.51 -6.37 13.69
CA GLU A 92 6.09 -6.29 14.03
C GLU A 92 5.23 -7.18 13.10
N PRO A 93 5.50 -8.50 12.99
CA PRO A 93 4.76 -9.38 12.06
C PRO A 93 3.25 -9.43 12.33
N GLY A 94 2.83 -9.25 13.59
CA GLY A 94 1.41 -9.17 13.96
C GLY A 94 0.67 -8.01 13.27
N PHE A 95 1.36 -6.90 13.00
CA PHE A 95 0.78 -5.79 12.23
C PHE A 95 0.41 -6.26 10.81
N LEU A 96 1.28 -7.01 10.14
CA LEU A 96 1.06 -7.45 8.75
C LEU A 96 -0.14 -8.39 8.64
N HIS A 97 -0.26 -9.34 9.57
CA HIS A 97 -1.43 -10.22 9.62
C HIS A 97 -2.73 -9.44 9.86
N THR A 98 -2.70 -8.48 10.80
CA THR A 98 -3.91 -7.70 11.09
C THR A 98 -4.25 -6.78 9.92
N ASN A 99 -3.25 -6.14 9.29
CA ASN A 99 -3.42 -5.31 8.09
C ASN A 99 -4.04 -6.11 6.95
N PHE A 100 -3.48 -7.27 6.63
CA PHE A 100 -4.00 -8.14 5.58
C PHE A 100 -5.43 -8.61 5.89
N ALA A 101 -5.74 -8.97 7.14
CA ALA A 101 -7.07 -9.38 7.53
C ALA A 101 -8.11 -8.27 7.30
N ALA A 102 -7.83 -7.04 7.75
CA ALA A 102 -8.75 -5.93 7.55
C ALA A 102 -8.91 -5.56 6.07
N ASP A 103 -7.83 -5.59 5.29
CA ASP A 103 -7.89 -5.34 3.85
C ASP A 103 -8.71 -6.43 3.15
N SER A 104 -8.53 -7.70 3.52
CA SER A 104 -9.28 -8.83 2.95
C SER A 104 -10.76 -8.83 3.34
N ASP A 105 -11.09 -8.30 4.52
CA ASP A 105 -12.48 -8.13 4.97
C ASP A 105 -13.20 -7.01 4.21
N TYR A 106 -12.46 -6.00 3.72
CA TYR A 106 -13.01 -4.81 3.10
C TYR A 106 -12.93 -4.80 1.57
N PHE A 107 -11.90 -5.39 0.97
CA PHE A 107 -11.63 -5.34 -0.46
C PHE A 107 -11.85 -6.69 -1.16
N GLU A 108 -12.25 -6.62 -2.43
CA GLU A 108 -12.16 -7.77 -3.33
C GLU A 108 -10.72 -7.87 -3.85
N LEU A 109 -9.97 -8.86 -3.36
CA LEU A 109 -8.54 -9.00 -3.68
C LEU A 109 -8.30 -9.80 -4.96
N LYS A 110 -7.45 -9.25 -5.83
CA LYS A 110 -6.93 -9.94 -7.02
C LYS A 110 -5.41 -10.09 -6.95
N PRO A 111 -4.82 -11.26 -7.28
CA PRO A 111 -3.38 -11.42 -7.27
C PRO A 111 -2.66 -10.38 -8.14
N LEU A 112 -1.53 -9.86 -7.63
CA LEU A 112 -0.59 -9.11 -8.42
C LEU A 112 0.05 -10.07 -9.43
N VAL A 113 -0.44 -10.10 -10.66
CA VAL A 113 0.21 -10.83 -11.76
C VAL A 113 1.24 -9.88 -12.37
N PRO A 114 2.56 -10.10 -12.16
CA PRO A 114 3.56 -9.30 -12.85
C PRO A 114 3.41 -9.51 -14.36
N PRO A 115 3.58 -8.44 -15.18
CA PRO A 115 3.50 -8.60 -16.63
C PRO A 115 4.54 -9.63 -17.08
N SER A 116 4.09 -10.66 -17.80
CA SER A 116 5.01 -11.65 -18.37
C SER A 116 6.03 -10.90 -19.24
N PRO A 117 7.34 -11.23 -19.14
CA PRO A 117 8.34 -10.56 -19.97
C PRO A 117 7.97 -10.73 -21.43
N LYS A 118 7.72 -9.61 -22.14
CA LYS A 118 7.49 -9.63 -23.59
C LYS A 118 8.73 -10.24 -24.21
N LYS A 119 8.62 -11.46 -24.75
CA LYS A 119 9.67 -12.06 -25.59
C LYS A 119 9.98 -11.04 -26.68
N LYS A 120 11.24 -10.56 -26.74
CA LYS A 120 11.68 -9.67 -27.81
C LYS A 120 11.43 -10.39 -29.13
N ALA A 121 10.50 -9.87 -29.94
CA ALA A 121 10.34 -10.33 -31.31
C ALA A 121 11.59 -9.93 -32.07
N HIS A 122 12.43 -10.92 -32.38
CA HIS A 122 13.55 -10.77 -33.31
C HIS A 122 12.93 -10.47 -34.68
N ARG A 123 13.23 -9.30 -35.25
CA ARG A 123 13.06 -8.99 -36.67
C ARG A 123 14.43 -8.70 -37.23
#